data_AF-A0AAQ3U0R1-F1
#
_entry.id   AF-A0AAQ3U0R1-F1
#
_cell.length_a   1.000
_cell.length_b   1.000
_cell.length_c   1.000
_cell.angle_alpha   90.00
_cell.angle_beta   90.00
_cell.angle_gamma   90.00
#
_symmetry.space_group_name_H-M   'P 1'
#
loop_
_entity.id
_entity.type
_entity.pdbx_description
1 polymer ?
#
loop_
_entity_poly.entity_id
_entity_poly.type
_entity_poly.pdbx_seq_one_letter_code
_entity_poly.pdbx_strand_id
1 'polypeptide(L)'
;MRRVQLITAIVQEDKTIATAKGDVDHLPIYDLDPKLEIFKDHFNYRMKRYLDQKCFIEKNEGSLEEFSKGYLKFGINTTKDATVYREWAPAAQEAQLVGDFNDWNGANHNMEKDKFGVWSIKIDHVKGNPAIPHNSRVKFRFRHSGAWADRIPAWIRYATVDASKFGAPYDGVHWDPPASERYTFQHPRPSKPDAPRIYEAHVGMSGEKPAVSTYREFADNVLPACHA
;
A
#
# COMPACT_ATOMS: atom_id res chain seq x y z
N MET A 1 45.62 2.50 16.05
CA MET A 1 44.58 2.14 17.04
C MET A 1 43.91 3.41 17.54
N ARG A 2 42.76 3.77 16.98
CA ARG A 2 41.83 4.78 17.52
C ARG A 2 40.45 4.14 17.48
N ARG A 3 39.83 4.01 18.66
CA ARG A 3 38.49 3.41 18.84
C ARG A 3 37.45 4.33 18.20
N VAL A 4 36.69 3.80 17.25
CA VAL A 4 35.48 4.44 16.72
C VAL A 4 34.34 4.05 17.66
N GLN A 5 33.79 5.05 18.35
CA GLN A 5 32.66 4.90 19.25
C GLN A 5 31.37 4.91 18.40
N LEU A 6 30.63 3.79 18.42
CA LEU A 6 29.28 3.73 17.88
C LEU A 6 28.40 4.73 18.64
N ILE A 7 27.81 5.69 17.92
CA ILE A 7 26.72 6.51 18.44
C ILE A 7 25.45 5.69 18.26
N THR A 8 25.07 4.97 19.32
CA THR A 8 23.75 4.36 19.43
C THR A 8 22.74 5.49 19.62
N ALA A 9 21.91 5.75 18.61
CA ALA A 9 20.75 6.61 18.77
C ALA A 9 19.84 5.99 19.85
N ILE A 10 19.79 6.64 21.00
CA ILE A 10 18.84 6.30 22.07
C ILE A 10 17.45 6.62 21.51
N VAL A 11 16.75 5.58 21.08
CA VAL A 11 15.30 5.64 20.94
C VAL A 11 14.77 5.77 22.36
N GLN A 12 14.40 7.00 22.71
CA GLN A 12 13.64 7.26 23.92
C GLN A 12 12.26 6.63 23.70
N GLU A 13 12.11 5.38 24.15
CA GLU A 13 10.80 4.76 24.32
C GLU A 13 10.02 5.62 25.32
N ASP A 14 9.19 6.54 24.83
CA ASP A 14 8.14 7.13 25.66
C ASP A 14 7.11 6.06 25.98
N LYS A 15 7.44 5.27 27.02
CA LYS A 15 6.52 4.38 27.75
C LYS A 15 5.59 5.19 28.65
N THR A 16 4.89 6.14 28.06
CA THR A 16 3.75 6.82 28.68
C THR A 16 2.64 6.86 27.66
N ILE A 17 1.83 5.80 27.62
CA ILE A 17 0.36 5.78 27.48
C ILE A 17 -0.02 4.29 27.62
N ALA A 18 0.30 3.72 28.78
CA ALA A 18 -0.15 2.39 29.16
C ALA A 18 -0.61 2.43 30.62
N THR A 19 -1.41 3.47 30.95
CA THR A 19 -2.26 3.62 32.14
C THR A 19 -2.68 5.09 32.25
N ALA A 20 -3.68 5.51 31.48
CA ALA A 20 -4.37 6.75 31.78
C ALA A 20 -5.87 6.53 31.61
N LYS A 21 -6.51 6.10 32.70
CA LYS A 21 -7.79 6.72 33.10
C LYS A 21 -7.50 8.19 33.48
N GLY A 22 -7.04 8.97 32.51
CA GLY A 22 -6.75 10.38 32.68
C GLY A 22 -7.79 11.13 31.86
N ASP A 23 -8.58 11.94 32.53
CA ASP A 23 -9.42 12.93 31.87
C ASP A 23 -8.57 13.69 30.86
N VAL A 24 -8.95 13.59 29.58
CA VAL A 24 -8.34 14.38 28.50
C VAL A 24 -9.01 15.76 28.48
N ASP A 25 -9.28 16.33 29.65
CA ASP A 25 -10.14 17.50 29.80
C ASP A 25 -9.52 18.75 29.18
N HIS A 26 -8.19 18.81 29.06
CA HIS A 26 -7.48 19.91 28.43
C HIS A 26 -6.64 19.43 27.24
N LEU A 27 -6.96 19.93 26.04
CA LEU A 27 -6.15 19.75 24.83
C LEU A 27 -5.34 21.02 24.55
N PRO A 28 -4.05 20.91 24.15
CA PRO A 28 -3.22 22.09 23.83
C PRO A 28 -3.80 23.02 22.73
N ILE A 29 -4.72 22.50 21.91
CA ILE A 29 -5.42 23.30 20.90
C ILE A 29 -6.33 24.36 21.53
N TYR A 30 -6.77 24.20 22.78
CA TYR A 30 -7.57 25.18 23.50
C TYR A 30 -6.74 26.40 23.92
N ASP A 31 -5.45 26.21 24.20
CA ASP A 31 -4.53 27.32 24.49
C ASP A 31 -4.25 28.15 23.22
N LEU A 32 -4.22 27.49 22.06
CA LEU A 32 -4.02 28.13 20.76
C LEU A 32 -5.28 28.84 20.25
N ASP A 33 -6.45 28.21 20.40
CA ASP A 33 -7.75 28.79 20.05
C ASP A 33 -8.78 28.47 21.15
N PRO A 34 -8.96 29.38 22.13
CA PRO A 34 -9.91 29.18 23.23
C PRO A 34 -11.36 28.99 22.80
N LYS A 35 -11.73 29.37 21.56
CA LYS A 35 -13.09 29.15 21.04
C LYS A 35 -13.40 27.66 20.85
N LEU A 36 -12.39 26.80 20.79
CA LEU A 36 -12.57 25.36 20.64
C LEU A 36 -13.08 24.68 21.92
N GLU A 37 -12.89 25.30 23.09
CA GLU A 37 -13.25 24.71 24.39
C GLU A 37 -14.77 24.48 24.52
N ILE A 38 -15.60 25.30 23.86
CA ILE A 38 -17.06 25.11 23.84
C ILE A 38 -17.47 23.79 23.17
N PHE A 39 -16.57 23.18 22.38
CA PHE A 39 -16.77 21.89 21.71
C PHE A 39 -16.02 20.75 22.39
N LYS A 40 -15.58 20.92 23.65
CA LYS A 40 -14.78 19.92 24.38
C LYS A 40 -15.36 18.51 24.34
N ASP A 41 -16.67 18.35 24.45
CA ASP A 41 -17.30 17.03 24.45
C ASP A 41 -17.09 16.28 23.13
N HIS A 42 -17.15 17.01 22.01
CA HIS A 42 -16.88 16.46 20.69
C HIS A 42 -15.39 16.11 20.51
N PHE A 43 -14.48 16.94 21.02
CA PHE A 43 -13.04 16.64 20.99
C PHE A 43 -12.67 15.48 21.91
N ASN A 44 -13.27 15.38 23.09
CA ASN A 44 -13.10 14.28 24.03
C ASN A 44 -13.58 12.97 23.40
N TYR A 45 -14.76 12.96 22.78
CA TYR A 45 -15.23 11.80 22.02
C TYR A 45 -14.26 11.41 20.90
N ARG A 46 -13.82 12.38 20.08
CA ARG A 46 -12.88 12.16 18.98
C ARG A 46 -11.57 11.56 19.48
N MET A 47 -10.98 12.15 20.52
CA MET A 47 -9.71 11.71 21.07
C MET A 47 -9.84 10.33 21.70
N LYS A 48 -10.93 10.07 22.43
CA LYS A 48 -11.24 8.74 22.94
C LYS A 48 -11.31 7.71 21.82
N ARG A 49 -12.07 7.98 20.74
CA ARG A 49 -12.18 7.07 19.59
C ARG A 49 -10.83 6.80 18.92
N TYR A 50 -10.00 7.83 18.76
CA TYR A 50 -8.65 7.69 18.23
C TYR A 50 -7.77 6.80 19.12
N LEU A 51 -7.72 7.09 20.43
CA LEU A 51 -6.90 6.35 21.38
C LEU A 51 -7.37 4.90 21.54
N ASP A 52 -8.68 4.67 21.62
CA ASP A 52 -9.27 3.33 21.65
C ASP A 52 -8.87 2.54 20.40
N GLN A 53 -8.98 3.14 19.21
CA GLN A 53 -8.64 2.48 17.94
C GLN A 53 -7.14 2.21 17.81
N LYS A 54 -6.29 3.17 18.21
CA LYS A 54 -4.82 2.99 18.26
C LYS A 54 -4.43 1.87 19.20
N CYS A 55 -4.97 1.87 20.42
CA CYS A 55 -4.74 0.82 21.42
C CYS A 55 -5.21 -0.56 20.90
N PHE A 56 -6.36 -0.60 20.22
CA PHE A 56 -6.85 -1.83 19.60
C PHE A 56 -5.90 -2.34 18.51
N ILE A 57 -5.35 -1.47 17.66
CA ILE A 57 -4.35 -1.86 16.65
C ILE A 57 -3.07 -2.34 17.32
N GLU A 58 -2.53 -1.60 18.29
CA GLU A 58 -1.30 -1.98 19.00
C GLU A 58 -1.43 -3.34 19.68
N LYS A 59 -2.58 -3.60 20.31
CA LYS A 59 -2.85 -4.88 20.98
C LYS A 59 -2.91 -6.07 20.01
N ASN A 60 -3.49 -5.89 18.82
CA ASN A 60 -3.80 -7.01 17.92
C ASN A 60 -2.85 -7.15 16.73
N GLU A 61 -2.18 -6.07 16.33
CA GLU A 61 -1.36 -5.98 15.12
C GLU A 61 0.07 -5.46 15.42
N GLY A 62 0.40 -5.27 16.70
CA GLY A 62 1.73 -4.84 17.18
C GLY A 62 1.87 -3.33 17.28
N SER A 63 1.89 -2.63 16.15
CA SER A 63 1.99 -1.16 16.10
C SER A 63 1.32 -0.61 14.85
N LEU A 64 1.12 0.72 14.80
CA LEU A 64 0.68 1.38 13.57
C LEU A 64 1.67 1.16 12.41
N GLU A 65 2.97 1.10 12.71
CA GLU A 65 4.01 0.82 11.72
C GLU A 65 3.86 -0.58 11.13
N GLU A 66 3.73 -1.61 11.98
CA GLU A 66 3.55 -2.99 11.53
C GLU A 66 2.22 -3.21 10.81
N PHE A 67 1.14 -2.62 11.30
CA PHE A 67 -0.16 -2.68 10.66
C PHE A 67 -0.15 -2.05 9.26
N SER A 68 0.60 -0.96 9.07
CA SER A 68 0.72 -0.28 7.77
C SER A 68 1.48 -1.09 6.70
N LYS A 69 2.22 -2.13 7.09
CA LYS A 69 2.95 -3.03 6.18
C LYS A 69 2.04 -4.09 5.53
N GLY A 70 0.72 -3.88 5.52
CA GLY A 70 -0.28 -4.78 4.95
C GLY A 70 -0.01 -5.17 3.50
N TYR A 71 0.61 -4.31 2.68
CA TYR A 71 0.98 -4.61 1.29
C TYR A 71 2.04 -5.71 1.12
N LEU A 72 2.75 -6.08 2.19
CA LEU A 72 3.64 -7.24 2.24
C LEU A 72 2.89 -8.54 2.57
N LYS A 73 1.66 -8.43 3.08
CA LYS A 73 0.79 -9.57 3.43
C LYS A 73 -0.32 -9.80 2.39
N PHE A 74 -0.94 -8.72 1.92
CA PHE A 74 -2.02 -8.70 0.93
C PHE A 74 -1.51 -8.38 -0.47
N GLY A 75 -2.30 -8.77 -1.48
CA GLY A 75 -1.84 -8.77 -2.86
C GLY A 75 -0.86 -9.91 -3.12
N ILE A 76 -0.17 -9.84 -4.26
CA ILE A 76 0.76 -10.88 -4.71
C ILE A 76 2.17 -10.53 -4.21
N ASN A 77 2.74 -11.42 -3.40
CA ASN A 77 4.08 -11.26 -2.84
C ASN A 77 4.90 -12.53 -3.07
N THR A 78 6.11 -12.36 -3.61
CA THR A 78 7.07 -13.45 -3.79
C THR A 78 7.88 -13.66 -2.50
N THR A 79 7.96 -14.91 -2.05
CA THR A 79 8.83 -15.34 -0.95
C THR A 79 9.99 -16.18 -1.53
N LYS A 80 10.90 -16.68 -0.68
CA LYS A 80 12.04 -17.49 -1.15
C LYS A 80 11.60 -18.74 -1.92
N ASP A 81 10.51 -19.38 -1.49
CA ASP A 81 10.13 -20.71 -1.97
C ASP A 81 8.78 -20.72 -2.74
N ALA A 82 8.02 -19.62 -2.70
CA ALA A 82 6.69 -19.56 -3.30
C ALA A 82 6.19 -18.13 -3.54
N THR A 83 5.20 -17.99 -4.41
CA THR A 83 4.38 -16.80 -4.56
C THR A 83 3.14 -16.94 -3.67
N VAL A 84 2.88 -15.95 -2.80
CA VAL A 84 1.72 -15.91 -1.91
C VAL A 84 0.78 -14.80 -2.37
N TYR A 85 -0.50 -15.12 -2.48
CA TYR A 85 -1.55 -14.14 -2.77
C TYR A 85 -2.59 -14.13 -1.65
N ARG A 86 -2.97 -12.94 -1.17
CA ARG A 86 -4.10 -12.75 -0.25
C ARG A 86 -5.03 -11.63 -0.69
N GLU A 87 -6.32 -11.83 -0.48
CA GLU A 87 -7.39 -10.88 -0.80
C GLU A 87 -8.46 -10.89 0.28
N TRP A 88 -8.96 -9.72 0.69
CA TRP A 88 -10.04 -9.66 1.66
C TRP A 88 -11.38 -9.57 0.94
N ALA A 89 -12.13 -10.68 0.95
CA ALA A 89 -13.42 -10.79 0.26
C ALA A 89 -14.39 -11.65 1.09
N PRO A 90 -14.88 -11.13 2.23
CA PRO A 90 -15.72 -11.89 3.15
C PRO A 90 -17.06 -12.33 2.54
N ALA A 91 -17.56 -11.62 1.53
CA ALA A 91 -18.80 -11.97 0.84
C ALA A 91 -18.64 -13.17 -0.12
N ALA A 92 -17.44 -13.44 -0.63
CA ALA A 92 -17.22 -14.56 -1.55
C ALA A 92 -17.44 -15.91 -0.85
N GLN A 93 -18.01 -16.87 -1.58
CA GLN A 93 -18.18 -18.25 -1.13
C GLN A 93 -17.09 -19.17 -1.67
N GLU A 94 -16.58 -18.87 -2.87
CA GLU A 94 -15.45 -19.53 -3.50
C GLU A 94 -14.56 -18.48 -4.18
N ALA A 95 -13.26 -18.73 -4.23
CA ALA A 95 -12.31 -17.86 -4.91
C ALA A 95 -11.14 -18.62 -5.54
N GLN A 96 -10.62 -18.05 -6.61
CA GLN A 96 -9.51 -18.55 -7.43
C GLN A 96 -8.61 -17.39 -7.84
N LEU A 97 -7.33 -17.69 -8.06
CA LEU A 97 -6.43 -16.78 -8.78
C LEU A 97 -6.36 -17.20 -10.24
N VAL A 98 -6.61 -16.27 -11.15
CA VAL A 98 -6.54 -16.49 -12.61
C VAL A 98 -5.63 -15.49 -13.27
N GLY A 99 -5.01 -15.86 -14.38
CA GLY A 99 -4.17 -14.96 -15.15
C GLY A 99 -3.51 -15.66 -16.33
N ASP A 100 -2.62 -14.94 -17.01
CA ASP A 100 -1.88 -15.50 -18.15
C ASP A 100 -1.06 -16.74 -17.74
N PHE A 101 -0.60 -16.82 -16.48
CA PHE A 101 0.19 -17.95 -15.95
C PHE A 101 -0.56 -19.29 -15.87
N ASN A 102 -1.90 -19.28 -15.92
CA ASN A 102 -2.73 -20.47 -15.83
C ASN A 102 -3.83 -20.51 -16.90
N ASP A 103 -3.58 -19.86 -18.04
CA ASP A 103 -4.50 -19.79 -19.19
C ASP A 103 -5.91 -19.31 -18.77
N TRP A 104 -5.97 -18.41 -17.78
CA TRP A 104 -7.22 -17.88 -17.20
C TRP A 104 -8.15 -18.95 -16.62
N ASN A 105 -7.59 -20.11 -16.25
CA ASN A 105 -8.29 -21.24 -15.63
C ASN A 105 -7.84 -21.44 -14.17
N GLY A 106 -8.74 -21.10 -13.25
CA GLY A 106 -8.49 -21.15 -11.81
C GLY A 106 -8.72 -22.52 -11.15
N ALA A 107 -9.07 -23.56 -11.91
CA ALA A 107 -9.46 -24.87 -11.35
C ALA A 107 -8.38 -25.49 -10.43
N ASN A 108 -7.09 -25.26 -10.74
CA ASN A 108 -5.95 -25.71 -9.94
C ASN A 108 -5.36 -24.63 -9.01
N HIS A 109 -6.05 -23.49 -8.87
CA HIS A 109 -5.61 -22.33 -8.10
C HIS A 109 -6.73 -21.81 -7.19
N ASN A 110 -7.48 -22.72 -6.57
CA ASN A 110 -8.48 -22.38 -5.56
C ASN A 110 -7.80 -21.79 -4.31
N MET A 111 -8.44 -20.77 -3.74
CA MET A 111 -7.96 -20.11 -2.54
C MET A 111 -8.69 -20.66 -1.31
N GLU A 112 -8.07 -20.51 -0.14
CA GLU A 112 -8.65 -20.89 1.15
C GLU A 112 -9.08 -19.64 1.93
N LYS A 113 -10.27 -19.69 2.53
CA LYS A 113 -10.85 -18.57 3.29
C LYS A 113 -10.64 -18.77 4.79
N ASP A 114 -10.10 -17.77 5.45
CA ASP A 114 -9.99 -17.75 6.91
C ASP A 114 -11.27 -17.26 7.61
N LYS A 115 -11.24 -17.25 8.95
CA LYS A 115 -12.37 -16.82 9.79
C LYS A 115 -12.75 -15.33 9.67
N PHE A 116 -11.87 -14.50 9.10
CA PHE A 116 -12.09 -13.07 8.88
C PHE A 116 -12.50 -12.75 7.43
N GLY A 117 -12.58 -13.78 6.58
CA GLY A 117 -12.91 -13.63 5.17
C GLY A 117 -11.73 -13.22 4.30
N VAL A 118 -10.50 -13.41 4.78
CA VAL A 118 -9.30 -13.30 3.96
C VAL A 118 -9.11 -14.59 3.20
N TRP A 119 -9.04 -14.49 1.88
CA TRP A 119 -8.69 -15.58 0.98
C TRP A 119 -7.18 -15.62 0.79
N SER A 120 -6.60 -16.81 0.77
CA SER A 120 -5.16 -16.99 0.52
C SER A 120 -4.85 -18.20 -0.36
N ILE A 121 -3.76 -18.10 -1.12
CA ILE A 121 -3.16 -19.21 -1.86
C ILE A 121 -1.64 -19.06 -1.83
N LYS A 122 -0.94 -20.19 -1.73
CA LYS A 122 0.51 -20.29 -1.90
C LYS A 122 0.77 -21.12 -3.15
N ILE A 123 1.55 -20.61 -4.07
CA ILE A 123 1.89 -21.25 -5.35
C ILE A 123 3.40 -21.45 -5.37
N ASP A 124 3.84 -22.71 -5.40
CA ASP A 124 5.25 -23.05 -5.39
C ASP A 124 5.94 -22.59 -6.69
N HIS A 125 7.22 -22.26 -6.60
CA HIS A 125 8.01 -21.86 -7.75
C HIS A 125 8.09 -22.97 -8.82
N VAL A 126 8.02 -22.56 -10.10
CA VAL A 126 8.13 -23.47 -11.24
C VAL A 126 9.56 -23.42 -11.77
N LYS A 127 10.28 -24.54 -11.69
CA LYS A 127 11.69 -24.63 -12.10
C LYS A 127 12.58 -23.56 -11.44
N GLY A 128 12.32 -23.26 -10.17
CA GLY A 128 13.07 -22.27 -9.38
C GLY A 128 12.69 -20.81 -9.62
N ASN A 129 11.71 -20.53 -10.47
CA ASN A 129 11.23 -19.17 -10.74
C ASN A 129 9.84 -18.93 -10.12
N PRO A 130 9.48 -17.68 -9.79
CA PRO A 130 8.12 -17.31 -9.38
C PRO A 130 7.06 -17.86 -10.35
N ALA A 131 5.98 -18.41 -9.79
CA ALA A 131 4.94 -19.08 -10.59
C ALA A 131 4.17 -18.13 -11.50
N ILE A 132 4.10 -16.85 -11.12
CA ILE A 132 3.46 -15.78 -11.88
C ILE A 132 4.57 -14.92 -12.48
N PRO A 133 4.75 -14.91 -13.81
CA PRO A 133 5.79 -14.11 -14.44
C PRO A 133 5.60 -12.61 -14.20
N HIS A 134 6.70 -11.87 -14.09
CA HIS A 134 6.69 -10.41 -14.12
C HIS A 134 5.95 -9.91 -15.38
N ASN A 135 5.18 -8.84 -15.22
CA ASN A 135 4.44 -8.16 -16.28
C ASN A 135 3.34 -9.01 -16.95
N SER A 136 2.89 -10.09 -16.29
CA SER A 136 1.75 -10.89 -16.73
C SER A 136 0.44 -10.43 -16.07
N ARG A 137 -0.70 -10.67 -16.73
CA ARG A 137 -2.02 -10.24 -16.24
C ARG A 137 -2.61 -11.24 -15.25
N VAL A 138 -3.35 -10.73 -14.28
CA VAL A 138 -3.99 -11.48 -13.20
C VAL A 138 -5.34 -10.89 -12.81
N LYS A 139 -6.27 -11.74 -12.34
CA LYS A 139 -7.53 -11.35 -11.68
C LYS A 139 -7.84 -12.24 -10.49
N PHE A 140 -8.51 -11.66 -9.51
CA PHE A 140 -9.24 -12.36 -8.47
C PHE A 140 -10.57 -12.84 -9.04
N ARG A 141 -10.75 -14.15 -9.15
CA ARG A 141 -12.00 -14.78 -9.58
C ARG A 141 -12.75 -15.26 -8.36
N PHE A 142 -14.00 -14.85 -8.18
CA PHE A 142 -14.81 -15.29 -7.05
C PHE A 142 -16.28 -15.44 -7.44
N ARG A 143 -17.05 -16.16 -6.62
CA ARG A 143 -18.51 -16.19 -6.73
C ARG A 143 -19.17 -16.14 -5.36
N HIS A 144 -20.36 -15.57 -5.33
CA HIS A 144 -21.30 -15.63 -4.22
C HIS A 144 -22.63 -16.07 -4.82
N SER A 145 -22.91 -17.37 -4.76
CA SER A 145 -23.99 -18.06 -5.48
C SER A 145 -24.10 -17.73 -6.99
N GLY A 146 -23.93 -18.73 -7.86
CA GLY A 146 -24.07 -18.55 -9.31
C GLY A 146 -22.75 -18.33 -10.04
N ALA A 147 -22.71 -17.35 -10.96
CA ALA A 147 -21.62 -17.19 -11.92
C ALA A 147 -20.35 -16.60 -11.29
N TRP A 148 -19.20 -16.93 -11.89
CA TRP A 148 -17.92 -16.32 -11.55
C TRP A 148 -17.88 -14.85 -11.93
N ALA A 149 -17.27 -14.05 -11.07
CA ALA A 149 -16.92 -12.66 -11.32
C ALA A 149 -15.41 -12.48 -11.19
N ASP A 150 -14.83 -11.76 -12.15
CA ASP A 150 -13.41 -11.45 -12.14
C ASP A 150 -13.19 -9.98 -11.78
N ARG A 151 -12.26 -9.72 -10.88
CA ARG A 151 -11.88 -8.37 -10.44
C ARG A 151 -10.37 -8.23 -10.39
N ILE A 152 -9.89 -7.01 -10.55
CA ILE A 152 -8.49 -6.68 -10.30
C ILE A 152 -8.25 -6.84 -8.78
N PRO A 153 -7.17 -7.51 -8.34
CA PRO A 153 -6.84 -7.59 -6.92
C PRO A 153 -6.77 -6.21 -6.28
N ALA A 154 -7.35 -6.02 -5.08
CA ALA A 154 -7.42 -4.71 -4.43
C ALA A 154 -6.03 -4.12 -4.13
N TRP A 155 -5.03 -4.99 -4.00
CA TRP A 155 -3.65 -4.68 -3.69
C TRP A 155 -2.70 -4.84 -4.90
N ILE A 156 -3.24 -4.82 -6.13
CA ILE A 156 -2.39 -4.85 -7.32
C ILE A 156 -1.48 -3.60 -7.37
N ARG A 157 -0.23 -3.77 -7.80
CA ARG A 157 0.75 -2.66 -7.85
C ARG A 157 0.78 -1.93 -9.18
N TYR A 158 0.26 -2.57 -10.22
CA TYR A 158 0.22 -2.02 -11.56
C TYR A 158 -1.01 -2.57 -12.30
N ALA A 159 -1.65 -1.74 -13.10
CA ALA A 159 -2.78 -2.13 -13.92
C ALA A 159 -2.67 -1.41 -15.26
N THR A 160 -2.97 -2.12 -16.33
CA THR A 160 -2.88 -1.60 -17.70
C THR A 160 -4.23 -1.67 -18.38
N VAL A 161 -4.42 -0.82 -19.37
CA VAL A 161 -5.59 -0.81 -20.24
C VAL A 161 -5.11 -0.76 -21.69
N ASP A 162 -5.87 -1.40 -22.58
CA ASP A 162 -5.64 -1.26 -24.01
C ASP A 162 -6.07 0.14 -24.47
N ALA A 163 -5.07 1.01 -24.69
CA ALA A 163 -5.29 2.39 -25.10
C ALA A 163 -5.88 2.54 -26.52
N SER A 164 -5.86 1.48 -27.34
CA SER A 164 -6.46 1.50 -28.68
C SER A 164 -7.97 1.34 -28.68
N LYS A 165 -8.54 0.82 -27.58
CA LYS A 165 -9.96 0.50 -27.47
C LYS A 165 -10.67 1.42 -26.49
N PHE A 166 -11.60 2.21 -27.01
CA PHE A 166 -12.46 3.07 -26.19
C PHE A 166 -13.26 2.23 -25.19
N GLY A 167 -13.18 2.61 -23.90
CA GLY A 167 -13.88 1.91 -22.82
C GLY A 167 -13.32 0.52 -22.49
N ALA A 168 -12.07 0.21 -22.86
CA ALA A 168 -11.45 -1.04 -22.46
C ALA A 168 -11.36 -1.17 -20.92
N PRO A 169 -11.68 -2.34 -20.36
CA PRO A 169 -11.46 -2.58 -18.93
C PRO A 169 -9.96 -2.68 -18.65
N TYR A 170 -9.58 -2.37 -17.41
CA TYR A 170 -8.22 -2.60 -16.95
C TYR A 170 -7.98 -4.08 -16.63
N ASP A 171 -6.73 -4.50 -16.75
CA ASP A 171 -6.22 -5.75 -16.24
C ASP A 171 -5.19 -5.48 -15.14
N GLY A 172 -5.25 -6.25 -14.05
CA GLY A 172 -4.21 -6.22 -13.04
C GLY A 172 -2.94 -6.87 -13.57
N VAL A 173 -1.78 -6.26 -13.33
CA VAL A 173 -0.49 -6.75 -13.78
C VAL A 173 0.39 -7.11 -12.59
N HIS A 174 0.93 -8.31 -12.60
CA HIS A 174 1.89 -8.73 -11.58
C HIS A 174 3.22 -8.01 -11.80
N TRP A 175 3.50 -7.02 -10.95
CA TRP A 175 4.71 -6.19 -11.06
C TRP A 175 5.79 -6.61 -10.07
N ASP A 176 6.61 -7.59 -10.48
CA ASP A 176 7.80 -8.05 -9.75
C ASP A 176 9.06 -8.05 -10.65
N PRO A 177 9.55 -6.87 -11.09
CA PRO A 177 10.62 -6.78 -12.08
C PRO A 177 11.92 -7.45 -11.61
N PRO A 178 12.69 -8.07 -12.54
CA PRO A 178 13.99 -8.64 -12.21
C PRO A 178 14.96 -7.56 -11.72
N ALA A 179 16.05 -7.97 -11.06
CA ALA A 179 17.03 -7.04 -10.50
C ALA A 179 17.59 -6.02 -11.51
N SER A 180 17.73 -6.40 -12.79
CA SER A 180 18.17 -5.54 -13.89
C SER A 180 17.21 -4.40 -14.23
N GLU A 181 15.93 -4.53 -13.89
CA GLU A 181 14.86 -3.57 -14.25
C GLU A 181 14.33 -2.81 -13.03
N ARG A 182 14.81 -3.14 -11.83
CA ARG A 182 14.44 -2.45 -10.59
C ARG A 182 15.23 -1.17 -10.44
N TYR A 183 14.52 -0.04 -10.41
CA TYR A 183 15.12 1.25 -10.09
C TYR A 183 15.72 1.24 -8.68
N THR A 184 16.99 1.64 -8.58
CA THR A 184 17.69 1.83 -7.30
C THR A 184 17.81 3.33 -7.03
N PHE A 185 17.26 3.78 -5.90
CA PHE A 185 17.35 5.18 -5.50
C PHE A 185 18.80 5.59 -5.26
N GLN A 186 19.23 6.68 -5.91
CA GLN A 186 20.62 7.17 -5.85
C GLN A 186 20.80 8.38 -4.91
N HIS A 187 19.70 9.04 -4.52
CA HIS A 187 19.73 10.27 -3.73
C HIS A 187 18.92 10.12 -2.43
N PRO A 188 19.35 10.72 -1.31
CA PRO A 188 18.57 10.78 -0.08
C PRO A 188 17.41 11.77 -0.21
N ARG A 189 16.47 11.72 0.74
CA ARG A 189 15.44 12.76 0.87
C ARG A 189 16.08 14.10 1.26
N PRO A 190 15.67 15.24 0.67
CA PRO A 190 16.10 16.57 1.13
C PRO A 190 15.69 16.84 2.59
N SER A 191 16.37 17.79 3.23
CA SER A 191 15.95 18.29 4.55
C SER A 191 14.61 19.02 4.47
N LYS A 192 13.86 18.99 5.58
CA LYS A 192 12.60 19.75 5.70
C LYS A 192 12.89 21.26 5.53
N PRO A 193 12.27 21.96 4.56
CA PRO A 193 12.47 23.40 4.39
C PRO A 193 11.74 24.19 5.48
N ASP A 194 12.17 25.43 5.72
CA ASP A 194 11.49 26.34 6.66
C ASP A 194 10.09 26.71 6.17
N ALA A 195 9.93 26.97 4.88
CA ALA A 195 8.67 27.27 4.23
C ALA A 195 8.54 26.48 2.91
N PRO A 196 7.43 25.75 2.69
CA PRO A 196 7.24 24.99 1.45
C PRO A 196 6.91 25.94 0.29
N ARG A 197 7.70 25.88 -0.78
CA ARG A 197 7.37 26.46 -2.09
C ARG A 197 7.01 25.31 -3.03
N ILE A 198 5.71 25.10 -3.24
CA ILE A 198 5.19 23.91 -3.91
C ILE A 198 4.87 24.25 -5.36
N TYR A 199 5.50 23.51 -6.28
CA TYR A 199 5.09 23.48 -7.68
C TYR A 199 4.07 22.34 -7.86
N GLU A 200 2.80 22.68 -8.01
CA GLU A 200 1.74 21.71 -8.30
C GLU A 200 1.81 21.31 -9.78
N ALA A 201 1.76 20.00 -10.07
CA ALA A 201 1.95 19.49 -11.42
C ALA A 201 1.09 18.25 -11.70
N HIS A 202 0.79 18.04 -12.99
CA HIS A 202 0.14 16.83 -13.49
C HIS A 202 0.96 16.25 -14.66
N VAL A 203 1.56 15.07 -14.45
CA VAL A 203 2.49 14.44 -15.41
C VAL A 203 1.88 14.31 -16.79
N GLY A 204 0.67 13.74 -16.91
CA GLY A 204 0.09 13.40 -18.22
C GLY A 204 -0.21 14.58 -19.15
N MET A 205 -0.26 15.82 -18.62
CA MET A 205 -0.55 17.03 -19.41
C MET A 205 0.60 18.05 -19.36
N SER A 206 1.79 17.60 -18.95
CA SER A 206 2.95 18.46 -18.74
C SER A 206 3.78 18.68 -20.00
N GLY A 207 3.67 17.79 -20.99
CA GLY A 207 4.34 17.94 -22.28
C GLY A 207 3.57 18.83 -23.24
N GLU A 208 4.28 19.36 -24.22
CA GLU A 208 3.72 20.25 -25.26
C GLU A 208 2.81 19.50 -26.25
N LYS A 209 3.10 18.21 -26.49
CA LYS A 209 2.33 17.38 -27.43
C LYS A 209 0.93 17.10 -26.88
N PRO A 210 -0.12 17.07 -27.72
CA PRO A 210 -1.48 16.70 -27.32
C PRO A 210 -1.62 15.18 -27.13
N ALA A 211 -0.83 14.63 -26.20
CA ALA A 211 -0.75 13.22 -25.85
C ALA A 211 -0.43 13.07 -24.36
N VAL A 212 -0.72 11.90 -23.79
CA VAL A 212 -0.39 11.62 -22.39
C VAL A 212 1.13 11.56 -22.24
N SER A 213 1.71 12.55 -21.54
CA SER A 213 3.15 12.60 -21.28
C SER A 213 3.57 11.57 -20.22
N THR A 214 4.84 11.18 -20.25
CA THR A 214 5.39 10.13 -19.40
C THR A 214 6.10 10.66 -18.14
N TYR A 215 6.24 9.80 -17.13
CA TYR A 215 7.03 10.13 -15.93
C TYR A 215 8.49 10.46 -16.24
N ARG A 216 9.08 9.86 -17.29
CA ARG A 216 10.46 10.14 -17.72
C ARG A 216 10.57 11.52 -18.36
N GLU A 217 9.70 11.84 -19.31
CA GLU A 217 9.66 13.19 -19.92
C GLU A 217 9.45 14.29 -18.88
N PHE A 218 8.57 14.06 -17.89
CA PHE A 218 8.37 15.01 -16.79
C PHE A 218 9.64 15.17 -15.94
N ALA A 219 10.28 14.06 -15.57
CA ALA A 219 11.50 14.09 -14.76
C ALA A 219 12.65 14.81 -15.48
N ASP A 220 12.80 14.58 -16.78
CA ASP A 220 13.95 15.08 -17.55
C ASP A 220 13.74 16.52 -18.04
N ASN A 221 12.51 16.92 -18.36
CA ASN A 221 12.23 18.21 -19.01
C ASN A 221 11.53 19.23 -18.12
N VAL A 222 10.73 18.80 -17.13
CA VAL A 222 9.91 19.72 -16.31
C VAL A 222 10.56 19.98 -14.96
N LEU A 223 11.03 18.94 -14.26
CA LEU A 223 11.68 19.13 -12.95
C LEU A 223 12.84 20.15 -12.97
N PRO A 224 13.74 20.19 -13.99
CA PRO A 224 14.80 21.20 -14.04
C PRO A 224 14.28 22.64 -14.02
N ALA A 225 13.12 22.90 -14.64
CA ALA A 225 12.50 24.22 -14.65
C ALA A 225 11.88 24.58 -13.28
N CYS A 226 11.45 23.59 -12.50
CA CYS A 226 10.90 23.80 -11.15
C CYS A 226 11.97 24.03 -10.08
N HIS A 227 13.21 23.64 -10.36
CA HIS A 227 14.36 23.82 -9.47
C HIS A 227 15.06 25.17 -9.63
N ALA A 228 14.67 25.97 -10.62
CA ALA A 228 15.23 27.30 -10.91
C ALA A 228 14.78 28.38 -9.92
#